data_AF-A0A5J6YVQ7-F1
#
_entry.id   AF-A0A5J6YVQ7-F1
#
_cell.length_a   1.000
_cell.length_b   1.000
_cell.length_c   1.000
_cell.angle_alpha   90.00
_cell.angle_beta   90.00
_cell.angle_gamma   90.00
#
_symmetry.space_group_name_H-M   'P 1'
#
loop_
_entity.id
_entity.type
_entity.pdbx_description
1 polymer ?
#
loop_
_entity_poly.entity_id
_entity_poly.type
_entity_poly.pdbx_seq_one_letter_code
_entity_poly.pdbx_strand_id
1 'polypeptide(L)' 'MPDLFLIPQGYSGWVRVEYEVKGAPSLKLLDGYRVSPLASNGLFKTSSGQPQGWAQDVYKFVDARGKFTDLPQTG' A
#
# COMPACT_ATOMS: atom_id res chain seq x y z
N MET A 1 -6.64 -1.78 -12.67
CA MET A 1 -6.67 -2.41 -11.33
C MET A 1 -6.40 -1.35 -10.29
N PRO A 2 -7.11 -1.36 -9.16
CA PRO A 2 -6.84 -0.47 -8.03
C PRO A 2 -5.62 -0.92 -7.23
N ASP A 3 -4.94 0.04 -6.59
CA ASP A 3 -3.91 -0.21 -5.60
C ASP A 3 -4.52 -0.19 -4.20
N LEU A 4 -4.10 -1.12 -3.34
CA LEU A 4 -4.47 -1.19 -1.93
C LEU A 4 -3.24 -0.94 -1.07
N PHE A 5 -3.24 0.18 -0.36
CA PHE A 5 -2.19 0.54 0.58
C PHE A 5 -2.61 0.14 2.00
N LEU A 6 -1.83 -0.77 2.61
CA LEU A 6 -2.05 -1.20 3.98
C LEU A 6 -1.13 -0.41 4.90
N ILE A 7 -1.72 0.56 5.61
CA ILE A 7 -1.04 1.48 6.50
C ILE A 7 -1.05 0.88 7.92
N PRO A 8 0.08 0.76 8.63
CA PRO A 8 0.07 0.30 10.01
C PRO A 8 -0.85 1.17 10.88
N GLN A 9 -1.70 0.53 11.69
CA GLN A 9 -2.59 1.25 12.59
C GLN A 9 -1.80 2.20 13.51
N GLY A 10 -2.25 3.45 13.61
CA GLY A 10 -1.59 4.49 14.39
C GLY A 10 -0.44 5.21 13.67
N TYR A 11 -0.10 4.81 12.43
CA TYR A 11 0.85 5.55 11.61
C TYR A 11 0.28 6.93 11.22
N SER A 12 1.09 7.97 11.35
CA SER A 12 0.80 9.31 10.88
C SER A 12 2.06 9.89 10.24
N GLY A 13 1.94 10.38 9.00
CA GLY A 13 3.06 10.91 8.24
C GLY A 13 2.96 10.59 6.76
N TRP A 14 4.06 10.82 6.05
CA TRP A 14 4.14 10.59 4.61
C TRP A 14 4.24 9.11 4.26
N VAL A 15 3.46 8.68 3.29
CA VAL A 15 3.58 7.34 2.69
C VAL A 15 4.42 7.46 1.42
N ARG A 16 5.35 6.53 1.23
CA ARG A 16 6.18 6.45 0.03
C ARG A 16 6.24 5.01 -0.49
N VAL A 17 6.02 4.86 -1.80
CA VAL A 17 6.32 3.62 -2.51
C VAL A 17 7.48 3.85 -3.47
N GLU A 18 8.48 2.99 -3.39
CA GLU A 18 9.61 2.95 -4.33
C GLU A 18 9.41 1.75 -5.26
N TYR A 19 9.23 2.04 -6.55
CA TYR A 19 9.08 1.05 -7.61
C TYR A 19 10.44 0.68 -8.22
N GLU A 20 10.47 -0.43 -8.95
CA GLU A 20 11.64 -0.91 -9.69
C GLU A 20 12.91 -1.11 -8.84
N VAL A 21 12.74 -1.36 -7.54
CA VAL A 21 13.84 -1.63 -6.61
C VAL A 21 14.35 -3.05 -6.83
N LYS A 22 15.56 -3.19 -7.38
CA LYS A 22 16.20 -4.49 -7.61
C LYS A 22 16.31 -5.29 -6.30
N GLY A 23 15.81 -6.53 -6.32
CA GLY A 23 15.82 -7.44 -5.17
C GLY A 23 14.67 -7.24 -4.17
N ALA A 24 13.80 -6.24 -4.37
CA ALA A 24 12.58 -6.09 -3.58
C ALA A 24 11.50 -7.09 -4.03
N PRO A 25 10.56 -7.48 -3.15
CA PRO A 25 9.42 -8.30 -3.52
C PRO A 25 8.60 -7.65 -4.65
N SER A 26 7.99 -8.46 -5.53
CA SER A 26 7.00 -7.97 -6.47
C SER A 26 5.68 -7.66 -5.76
N LEU A 27 4.87 -6.77 -6.35
CA LEU A 27 3.51 -6.51 -5.88
C LEU A 27 2.68 -7.79 -5.88
N LYS A 28 2.00 -8.05 -4.77
CA LYS A 28 1.06 -9.16 -4.66
C LYS A 28 -0.30 -8.74 -5.21
N LEU A 29 -0.94 -9.67 -5.90
CA LEU A 29 -2.33 -9.54 -6.31
C LEU A 29 -3.22 -10.30 -5.32
N LEU A 30 -4.17 -9.60 -4.71
CA LEU A 30 -5.15 -10.21 -3.80
C LEU A 30 -6.51 -9.59 -4.08
N ASP A 31 -7.52 -10.42 -4.34
CA ASP A 31 -8.91 -10.01 -4.56
C ASP A 31 -9.08 -8.87 -5.59
N GLY A 32 -8.24 -8.86 -6.64
CA GLY A 32 -8.26 -7.84 -7.69
C GLY A 32 -7.50 -6.55 -7.37
N TYR A 33 -6.80 -6.47 -6.23
CA TYR A 33 -5.96 -5.35 -5.83
C TYR A 33 -4.48 -5.65 -6.01
N ARG A 34 -3.69 -4.61 -6.34
CA ARG A 34 -2.24 -4.60 -6.15
C ARG A 34 -1.95 -4.16 -4.72
N VAL A 35 -1.40 -5.04 -3.89
CA VAL A 35 -1.26 -4.80 -2.44
C VAL A 35 0.13 -4.27 -2.10
N SER A 36 0.15 -3.11 -1.43
CA SER A 36 1.35 -2.45 -0.92
C SER A 36 1.32 -2.38 0.61
N PRO A 37 1.88 -3.39 1.32
CA PRO A 37 1.99 -3.35 2.78
C PRO A 37 3.09 -2.40 3.21
N LEU A 38 2.73 -1.29 3.86
CA LEU A 38 3.70 -0.31 4.32
C LEU A 38 4.39 -0.78 5.60
N ALA A 39 5.69 -0.54 5.69
CA ALA A 39 6.42 -0.68 6.93
C ALA A 39 6.02 0.40 7.95
N SER A 40 6.42 0.24 9.21
CA SER A 40 6.13 1.17 10.31
C SER A 40 6.66 2.60 10.10
N ASN A 41 7.57 2.79 9.15
CA ASN A 41 8.10 4.10 8.73
C ASN A 41 7.38 4.68 7.49
N GLY A 42 6.28 4.08 7.04
CA GLY A 42 5.50 4.53 5.88
C GLY A 42 6.11 4.20 4.51
N LEU A 43 7.18 3.39 4.48
CA LEU A 43 7.86 3.01 3.24
C LEU A 43 7.44 1.62 2.78
N PHE A 44 7.23 1.47 1.48
CA PHE A 44 7.16 0.18 0.81
C PHE A 44 8.05 0.19 -0.43
N LYS A 45 8.79 -0.91 -0.65
CA LYS A 45 9.67 -1.09 -1.81
C LYS A 45 9.20 -2.29 -2.60
N THR A 46 9.13 -2.14 -3.92
CA THR A 46 8.74 -3.22 -4.83
C THR A 46 9.65 -3.26 -6.05
N SER A 47 9.84 -4.46 -6.61
CA SER A 47 10.50 -4.63 -7.91
C SER A 47 9.53 -4.43 -9.08
N SER A 48 8.23 -4.36 -8.83
CA SER A 48 7.23 -4.07 -9.86
C SER A 48 7.38 -2.64 -10.39
N GLY A 49 7.03 -2.45 -11.66
CA GLY A 49 6.92 -1.12 -12.26
C GLY A 49 5.73 -0.35 -11.70
N GLN A 50 5.81 0.98 -11.75
CA GLN A 50 4.73 1.84 -11.30
C GLN A 50 3.47 1.66 -12.17
N PRO A 51 2.28 1.50 -11.56
CA PRO A 51 1.05 1.44 -12.32
C PRO A 51 0.82 2.67 -13.19
N GLN A 52 0.32 2.44 -14.40
CA GLN A 52 -0.14 3.49 -15.31
C GLN A 52 -1.67 3.50 -15.38
N GLY A 53 -2.26 4.69 -15.50
CA GLY A 53 -3.71 4.89 -15.63
C GLY A 53 -4.30 5.76 -14.52
N TRP A 54 -5.63 5.79 -14.45
CA TRP A 54 -6.37 6.53 -13.42
C TRP A 54 -6.22 5.87 -12.05
N ALA A 55 -5.83 6.65 -11.06
CA ALA A 55 -5.71 6.20 -9.68
C ALA A 55 -7.09 5.82 -9.12
N GLN A 56 -7.20 4.60 -8.61
CA GLN A 56 -8.35 4.10 -7.86
C GLN A 56 -7.80 3.53 -6.55
N ASP A 57 -7.11 4.38 -5.82
CA ASP A 57 -6.32 3.96 -4.66
C ASP A 57 -7.23 3.77 -3.45
N VAL A 58 -7.07 2.63 -2.80
CA VAL A 58 -7.76 2.29 -1.56
C VAL A 58 -6.75 2.31 -0.42
N TYR A 59 -7.08 3.04 0.64
CA TYR A 59 -6.23 3.16 1.83
C TYR A 59 -6.95 2.51 3.02
N LYS A 60 -6.27 1.56 3.67
CA LYS A 60 -6.77 0.91 4.88
C LYS A 60 -5.71 0.92 5.96
N PHE A 61 -6.12 1.15 7.20
CA PHE A 61 -5.31 0.78 8.34
C PHE A 61 -5.31 -0.74 8.55
N VAL A 62 -4.17 -1.30 8.94
CA VAL A 62 -4.03 -2.71 9.32
C VAL A 62 -3.43 -2.81 10.73
N ASP A 63 -4.06 -3.58 11.59
CA ASP A 63 -3.56 -3.84 12.95
C ASP A 63 -2.57 -5.02 13.00
N ALA A 64 -1.93 -5.22 14.15
CA ALA A 64 -0.96 -6.32 14.34
C ALA A 64 -1.57 -7.74 14.20
N ARG A 65 -2.90 -7.86 14.20
CA ARG A 65 -3.66 -9.11 14.02
C ARG A 65 -4.18 -9.26 12.58
N GLY A 66 -3.88 -8.32 11.68
CA GLY A 66 -4.33 -8.31 10.29
C GLY A 66 -5.75 -7.79 10.09
N LYS A 67 -6.37 -7.17 11.08
CA LYS A 67 -7.69 -6.56 10.93
C LYS A 67 -7.57 -5.24 10.16
N PHE A 68 -8.40 -5.08 9.13
CA PHE A 68 -8.48 -3.86 8.35
C PHE A 68 -9.51 -2.87 8.91
N THR A 69 -9.18 -1.60 8.86
CA THR A 69 -10.12 -0.48 9.09
C THR A 69 -9.95 0.52 7.95
N ASP A 70 -11.07 1.00 7.39
CA ASP A 70 -10.99 1.97 6.30
C ASP A 70 -10.39 3.29 6.81
N LEU A 71 -9.49 3.88 6.01
CA LEU A 71 -8.99 5.22 6.29
C LEU A 71 -10.07 6.21 5.82
N PRO A 72 -10.63 7.05 6.71
CA PRO A 72 -11.68 7.99 6.31
C PRO A 72 -11.13 8.92 5.24
N GLN A 73 -11.78 8.95 4.07
CA GLN A 73 -11.44 9.95 3.05
C GLN A 73 -11.88 11.31 3.57
N THR A 74 -10.92 12.15 3.95
CA THR A 74 -11.18 13.57 4.18
C THR A 74 -11.17 14.25 2.82
N GLY A 75 -12.36 14.49 2.28
CA GLY A 75 -12.57 15.27 1.06
C GLY A 75 -12.27 16.75 1.26
#